data_AF-A0A2V7IEF4-F1
#
_entry.id   AF-A0A2V7IEF4-F1
#
_cell.length_a   1.000
_cell.length_b   1.000
_cell.length_c   1.000
_cell.angle_alpha   90.00
_cell.angle_beta   90.00
_cell.angle_gamma   90.00
#
_symmetry.space_group_name_H-M   'P 1'
#
loop_
_entity.id
_entity.type
_entity.pdbx_description
1 polymer ?
#
loop_
_entity_poly.entity_id
_entity_poly.type
_entity_poly.pdbx_seq_one_letter_code
_entity_poly.pdbx_strand_id
1 'polypeptide(L)'
;SSATDPELQDKAIFALSQIHQGRAGQILRDYAGNVRAPDEAREKAIFWLGQQHSPENAAFLRELYAKLLGEDLKEKVIFSLSQMGGADNGRWLMDIALNEREPVEMRKKALFWVGQTGGNLDQLAGLYDRMQNQDMKEQLIFVYSQRHEAAALDQLIRIAKTEQDKELRKKAIFWLGQSHDPRAAQVLLEIINP
;
A
#
# COMPACT_ATOMS: atom_id res chain seq x y z
N SER A 1 -17.20 -26.12 25.51
CA SER A 1 -16.29 -24.99 25.80
C SER A 1 -16.50 -23.95 24.72
N SER A 2 -17.22 -22.86 25.00
CA SER A 2 -17.71 -21.89 24.01
C SER A 2 -16.78 -20.68 23.83
N ALA A 3 -15.53 -20.75 24.30
CA ALA A 3 -14.59 -19.63 24.31
C ALA A 3 -13.86 -19.42 22.97
N THR A 4 -14.13 -20.26 21.96
CA THR A 4 -13.35 -20.30 20.71
C THR A 4 -14.21 -20.74 19.53
N ASP A 5 -15.38 -20.13 19.36
CA ASP A 5 -16.09 -20.18 18.09
C ASP A 5 -15.65 -18.96 17.24
N PRO A 6 -14.88 -19.16 16.15
CA PRO A 6 -14.44 -18.06 15.29
C PRO A 6 -15.60 -17.25 14.72
N GLU A 7 -16.72 -17.89 14.37
CA GLU A 7 -17.87 -17.19 13.81
C GLU A 7 -18.52 -16.27 14.85
N LEU A 8 -18.59 -16.73 16.11
CA LEU A 8 -19.10 -15.91 17.20
C LEU A 8 -18.16 -14.74 17.53
N GLN A 9 -16.84 -14.96 17.48
CA GLN A 9 -15.84 -13.91 17.67
C GLN A 9 -15.95 -12.83 16.59
N ASP A 10 -16.11 -13.24 15.33
CA ASP A 10 -16.31 -12.32 14.21
C ASP A 10 -17.54 -11.44 14.37
N LYS A 11 -18.67 -12.07 14.70
CA LYS A 11 -19.93 -11.35 14.94
C LYS A 11 -19.80 -10.37 16.10
N ALA A 12 -19.08 -10.75 17.16
CA ALA A 12 -18.83 -9.87 18.30
C ALA A 12 -17.93 -8.68 17.94
N ILE A 13 -16.86 -8.90 17.17
CA ILE A 13 -15.96 -7.83 16.70
C ILE A 13 -16.71 -6.87 15.78
N PHE A 14 -17.51 -7.40 14.86
CA PHE A 14 -18.38 -6.60 14.02
C PHE A 14 -19.39 -5.80 14.86
N ALA A 15 -20.09 -6.43 15.80
CA ALA A 15 -21.05 -5.73 16.66
C ALA A 15 -20.39 -4.60 17.45
N LEU A 16 -19.19 -4.81 17.99
CA LEU A 16 -18.40 -3.77 18.65
C LEU A 16 -18.08 -2.60 17.72
N SER A 17 -17.83 -2.86 16.42
CA SER A 17 -17.53 -1.80 15.45
C SER A 17 -18.74 -0.93 15.12
N GLN A 18 -19.95 -1.46 15.27
CA GLN A 18 -21.20 -0.71 15.04
C GLN A 18 -21.60 0.16 16.25
N ILE A 19 -20.96 -0.02 17.41
CA ILE A 19 -21.29 0.75 18.61
C ILE A 19 -20.44 2.03 18.64
N HIS A 20 -21.07 3.18 18.34
CA HIS A 20 -20.41 4.50 18.32
C HIS A 20 -20.10 5.11 19.70
N GLN A 21 -20.06 4.30 20.76
CA GLN A 21 -19.68 4.75 22.10
C GLN A 21 -18.16 4.61 22.27
N GLY A 22 -17.50 5.61 22.88
CA GLY A 22 -16.04 5.64 23.01
C GLY A 22 -15.41 4.40 23.68
N ARG A 23 -16.17 3.69 24.54
CA ARG A 23 -15.73 2.43 25.17
C ARG A 23 -15.59 1.27 24.17
N ALA A 24 -16.46 1.17 23.17
CA ALA A 24 -16.41 0.09 22.18
C ALA A 24 -15.17 0.23 21.27
N GLY A 25 -14.84 1.45 20.87
CA GLY A 25 -13.60 1.74 20.14
C GLY A 25 -12.35 1.40 20.94
N GLN A 26 -12.33 1.67 22.25
CA GLN A 26 -11.20 1.26 23.11
C GLN A 26 -11.07 -0.27 23.17
N ILE A 27 -12.18 -1.01 23.32
CA ILE A 27 -12.16 -2.47 23.36
C ILE A 27 -11.59 -3.05 22.05
N LEU A 28 -11.97 -2.50 20.89
CA LEU A 28 -11.42 -2.94 19.60
C LEU A 28 -9.92 -2.67 19.49
N ARG A 29 -9.45 -1.50 19.96
CA ARG A 29 -8.01 -1.16 20.00
C ARG A 29 -7.24 -2.11 20.91
N ASP A 30 -7.76 -2.37 22.11
CA ASP A 30 -7.14 -3.31 23.06
C ASP A 30 -7.07 -4.73 22.47
N TYR A 31 -8.14 -5.16 21.78
CA TYR A 31 -8.17 -6.47 21.13
C TYR A 31 -7.19 -6.59 19.96
N ALA A 32 -7.11 -5.58 19.09
CA ALA A 32 -6.15 -5.55 17.98
C ALA A 32 -4.69 -5.63 18.47
N GLY A 33 -4.39 -5.01 19.61
CA GLY A 33 -3.08 -5.03 20.27
C GLY A 33 -2.79 -6.31 21.09
N ASN A 34 -3.76 -7.19 21.29
CA ASN A 34 -3.59 -8.37 22.13
C ASN A 34 -2.79 -9.46 21.40
N VAL A 35 -1.50 -9.59 21.72
CA VAL A 35 -0.59 -10.59 21.13
C VAL A 35 -0.98 -12.05 21.39
N ARG A 36 -1.94 -12.31 22.30
CA ARG A 36 -2.46 -13.66 22.58
C ARG A 36 -3.74 -13.96 21.82
N ALA A 37 -4.36 -12.97 21.17
CA ALA A 37 -5.56 -13.19 20.38
C ALA A 37 -5.20 -13.79 19.01
N PRO A 38 -6.11 -14.58 18.39
CA PRO A 38 -5.89 -15.12 17.05
C PRO A 38 -5.70 -14.00 16.02
N ASP A 39 -4.73 -14.14 15.12
CA ASP A 39 -4.39 -13.09 14.15
C ASP A 39 -5.56 -12.76 13.22
N GLU A 40 -6.35 -13.74 12.77
CA GLU A 40 -7.54 -13.52 11.94
C GLU A 40 -8.57 -12.59 12.62
N ALA A 41 -8.78 -12.77 13.93
CA ALA A 41 -9.69 -11.93 14.70
C ALA A 41 -9.10 -10.52 14.91
N ARG A 42 -7.78 -10.42 15.11
CA ARG A 42 -7.07 -9.14 15.22
C ARG A 42 -7.11 -8.37 13.90
N GLU A 43 -6.98 -9.04 12.76
CA GLU A 43 -7.16 -8.43 11.44
C GLU A 43 -8.54 -7.81 11.27
N LYS A 44 -9.60 -8.51 11.71
CA LYS A 44 -10.97 -7.98 11.65
C LYS A 44 -11.11 -6.73 12.53
N ALA A 45 -10.53 -6.74 13.74
CA ALA A 45 -10.51 -5.56 14.59
C ALA A 45 -9.76 -4.38 13.93
N ILE A 46 -8.59 -4.62 13.33
CA ILE A 46 -7.82 -3.61 12.58
C ILE A 46 -8.64 -3.04 11.42
N PHE A 47 -9.26 -3.91 10.63
CA PHE A 47 -10.11 -3.52 9.50
C PHE A 47 -11.24 -2.60 9.94
N TRP A 48 -12.00 -2.99 10.96
CA TRP A 48 -13.12 -2.21 11.46
C TRP A 48 -12.71 -0.88 12.10
N LEU A 49 -11.55 -0.83 12.77
CA LEU A 49 -10.98 0.43 13.23
C LEU A 49 -10.68 1.38 12.06
N GLY A 50 -10.18 0.83 10.94
CA GLY A 50 -10.01 1.57 9.69
C GLY A 50 -11.33 2.13 9.16
N GLN A 51 -12.40 1.32 9.13
CA GLN A 51 -13.73 1.73 8.64
C GLN A 51 -14.40 2.83 9.47
N GLN A 52 -13.95 3.09 10.69
CA GLN A 52 -14.47 4.18 11.53
C GLN A 52 -13.82 5.55 11.24
N HIS A 53 -12.85 5.63 10.32
CA HIS A 53 -12.27 6.87 9.75
C HIS A 53 -12.02 8.01 10.78
N SER A 54 -11.45 7.69 11.95
CA SER A 54 -11.14 8.70 12.97
C SER A 54 -9.63 8.97 13.10
N PRO A 55 -9.21 10.21 13.44
CA PRO A 55 -7.80 10.52 13.71
C PRO A 55 -7.20 9.65 14.82
N GLU A 56 -7.98 9.32 15.85
CA GLU A 56 -7.55 8.49 16.97
C GLU A 56 -7.25 7.05 16.52
N ASN A 57 -8.10 6.48 15.65
CA ASN A 57 -7.87 5.14 15.10
C ASN A 57 -6.68 5.14 14.14
N ALA A 58 -6.51 6.20 13.33
CA ALA A 58 -5.36 6.32 12.43
C ALA A 58 -4.04 6.41 13.22
N ALA A 59 -4.00 7.19 14.30
CA ALA A 59 -2.84 7.26 15.19
C ALA A 59 -2.56 5.89 15.84
N PHE A 60 -3.58 5.25 16.41
CA PHE A 60 -3.46 3.93 17.01
C PHE A 60 -2.93 2.88 16.04
N LEU A 61 -3.46 2.80 14.81
CA LEU A 61 -3.06 1.82 13.82
C LEU A 61 -1.59 2.00 13.40
N ARG A 62 -1.12 3.26 13.23
CA ARG A 62 0.29 3.56 12.95
C ARG A 62 1.21 3.11 14.09
N GLU A 63 0.81 3.33 15.35
CA GLU A 63 1.54 2.85 16.52
C GLU A 63 1.53 1.33 16.66
N LEU A 64 0.41 0.70 16.33
CA LEU A 64 0.26 -0.76 16.36
C LEU A 64 1.21 -1.40 15.36
N TYR A 65 1.31 -0.87 14.13
CA TYR A 65 2.18 -1.39 13.08
C TYR A 65 3.62 -1.64 13.56
N ALA A 66 4.20 -0.69 14.27
CA ALA A 66 5.57 -0.76 14.77
C ALA A 66 5.80 -1.89 15.80
N LYS A 67 4.72 -2.41 16.40
CA LYS A 67 4.74 -3.48 17.41
C LYS A 67 4.38 -4.85 16.82
N LEU A 68 3.90 -4.91 15.57
CA LEU A 68 3.47 -6.14 14.92
C LEU A 68 4.67 -6.94 14.42
N LEU A 69 4.65 -8.24 14.70
CA LEU A 69 5.63 -9.20 14.20
C LEU A 69 5.15 -9.91 12.92
N GLY A 70 3.84 -10.18 12.82
CA GLY A 70 3.23 -10.88 11.68
C GLY A 70 2.98 -9.94 10.49
N GLU A 71 3.34 -10.41 9.30
CA GLU A 71 3.19 -9.64 8.06
C GLU A 71 1.73 -9.43 7.64
N ASP A 72 0.84 -10.40 7.89
CA ASP A 72 -0.58 -10.29 7.55
C ASP A 72 -1.28 -9.15 8.30
N LEU A 73 -0.96 -9.00 9.60
CA LEU A 73 -1.46 -7.89 10.40
C LEU A 73 -0.86 -6.55 9.96
N LYS A 74 0.42 -6.51 9.62
CA LYS A 74 1.07 -5.31 9.08
C LYS A 74 0.41 -4.88 7.77
N GLU A 75 0.15 -5.82 6.88
CA GLU A 75 -0.60 -5.59 5.64
C GLU A 75 -2.00 -5.05 5.94
N LYS A 76 -2.72 -5.64 6.89
CA LYS A 76 -4.07 -5.17 7.25
C LYS A 76 -4.05 -3.73 7.76
N VAL A 77 -3.03 -3.33 8.51
CA VAL A 77 -2.85 -1.94 8.94
C VAL A 77 -2.58 -1.02 7.75
N ILE A 78 -1.66 -1.39 6.86
CA ILE A 78 -1.36 -0.63 5.63
C ILE A 78 -2.64 -0.43 4.80
N PHE A 79 -3.40 -1.50 4.58
CA PHE A 79 -4.67 -1.46 3.87
C PHE A 79 -5.67 -0.54 4.58
N SER A 80 -5.84 -0.69 5.89
CA SER A 80 -6.84 0.09 6.65
C SER A 80 -6.51 1.58 6.61
N LEU A 81 -5.24 1.96 6.79
CA LEU A 81 -4.80 3.35 6.71
C LEU A 81 -4.88 3.93 5.29
N SER A 82 -4.70 3.12 4.24
CA SER A 82 -4.90 3.58 2.87
C SER A 82 -6.37 3.89 2.57
N GLN A 83 -7.30 3.05 3.05
CA GLN A 83 -8.74 3.28 2.92
C GLN A 83 -9.20 4.52 3.68
N MET A 84 -8.63 4.77 4.87
CA MET A 84 -8.91 5.98 5.64
C MET A 84 -8.52 7.26 4.88
N GLY A 85 -7.49 7.19 4.05
CA GLY A 85 -6.97 8.33 3.29
C GLY A 85 -6.41 9.44 4.19
N GLY A 86 -6.24 10.63 3.63
CA GLY A 86 -5.72 11.81 4.33
C GLY A 86 -4.20 11.96 4.23
N ALA A 87 -3.73 13.21 4.32
CA ALA A 87 -2.34 13.57 4.07
C ALA A 87 -1.35 12.87 5.02
N ASP A 88 -1.71 12.71 6.29
CA ASP A 88 -0.86 12.07 7.30
C ASP A 88 -0.69 10.56 7.05
N ASN A 89 -1.77 9.88 6.63
CA ASN A 89 -1.71 8.46 6.29
C ASN A 89 -0.96 8.24 4.97
N GLY A 90 -1.14 9.12 3.99
CA GLY A 90 -0.36 9.10 2.75
C GLY A 90 1.14 9.29 3.00
N ARG A 91 1.51 10.22 3.88
CA ARG A 91 2.91 10.42 4.30
C ARG A 91 3.45 9.17 5.00
N TRP A 92 2.70 8.60 5.93
CA TRP A 92 3.11 7.40 6.65
C TRP A 92 3.31 6.19 5.70
N LEU A 93 2.42 5.99 4.72
CA LEU A 93 2.58 4.94 3.70
C LEU A 93 3.85 5.16 2.86
N MET A 94 4.15 6.41 2.51
CA MET A 94 5.40 6.75 1.82
C MET A 94 6.62 6.42 2.69
N ASP A 95 6.58 6.75 3.99
CA ASP A 95 7.66 6.43 4.92
C ASP A 95 7.92 4.92 4.99
N ILE A 96 6.86 4.10 5.02
CA ILE A 96 6.98 2.63 4.94
C ILE A 96 7.62 2.18 3.62
N ALA A 97 7.17 2.71 2.48
CA ALA A 97 7.72 2.34 1.17
C ALA A 97 9.23 2.63 1.05
N LEU A 98 9.68 3.74 1.65
CA LEU A 98 11.07 4.19 1.60
C LEU A 98 11.96 3.59 2.69
N ASN A 99 11.39 2.99 3.74
CA ASN A 99 12.16 2.43 4.84
C ASN A 99 12.80 1.09 4.44
N GLU A 100 14.11 1.10 4.22
CA GLU A 100 14.88 -0.11 3.87
C GLU A 100 14.95 -1.17 4.97
N ARG A 101 14.52 -0.84 6.21
CA ARG A 101 14.42 -1.80 7.31
C ARG A 101 13.11 -2.59 7.30
N GLU A 102 12.12 -2.16 6.53
CA GLU A 102 10.87 -2.92 6.39
C GLU A 102 11.04 -4.08 5.39
N PRO A 103 10.32 -5.20 5.59
CA PRO A 103 10.24 -6.27 4.61
C PRO A 103 9.81 -5.72 3.25
N VAL A 104 10.45 -6.22 2.17
CA VAL A 104 10.19 -5.73 0.80
C VAL A 104 8.71 -5.79 0.43
N GLU A 105 7.98 -6.81 0.89
CA GLU A 105 6.55 -6.95 0.62
C GLU A 105 5.70 -5.85 1.30
N MET A 106 6.06 -5.40 2.51
CA MET A 106 5.37 -4.28 3.16
C MET A 106 5.65 -2.97 2.42
N ARG A 107 6.88 -2.78 1.97
CA ARG A 107 7.27 -1.60 1.18
C ARG A 107 6.52 -1.56 -0.15
N LYS A 108 6.39 -2.70 -0.84
CA LYS A 108 5.62 -2.84 -2.08
C LYS A 108 4.14 -2.52 -1.88
N LYS A 109 3.50 -3.10 -0.85
CA LYS A 109 2.10 -2.84 -0.51
C LYS A 109 1.86 -1.37 -0.18
N ALA A 110 2.75 -0.75 0.59
CA ALA A 110 2.65 0.67 0.89
C ALA A 110 2.79 1.53 -0.38
N LEU A 111 3.78 1.25 -1.23
CA LEU A 111 3.97 1.96 -2.50
C LEU A 111 2.78 1.80 -3.46
N PHE A 112 2.19 0.59 -3.52
CA PHE A 112 0.96 0.33 -4.25
C PHE A 112 -0.17 1.27 -3.80
N TRP A 113 -0.42 1.33 -2.49
CA TRP A 113 -1.48 2.17 -1.94
C TRP A 113 -1.19 3.67 -2.09
N VAL A 114 0.06 4.12 -2.01
CA VAL A 114 0.44 5.49 -2.35
C VAL A 114 0.06 5.81 -3.81
N GLY A 115 0.32 4.88 -4.74
CA GLY A 115 -0.05 5.04 -6.14
C GLY A 115 -1.57 5.17 -6.36
N GLN A 116 -2.34 4.34 -5.66
CA GLN A 116 -3.82 4.27 -5.78
C GLN A 116 -4.54 5.43 -5.10
N THR A 117 -4.04 5.92 -3.96
CA THR A 117 -4.74 6.93 -3.14
C THR A 117 -4.39 8.38 -3.49
N GLY A 118 -3.69 8.59 -4.62
CA GLY A 118 -3.37 9.94 -5.11
C GLY A 118 -2.06 10.51 -4.58
N GLY A 119 -1.05 9.67 -4.30
CA GLY A 119 0.30 10.13 -4.01
C GLY A 119 0.82 11.09 -5.08
N ASN A 120 1.55 12.13 -4.67
CA ASN A 120 2.08 13.13 -5.59
C ASN A 120 3.04 12.46 -6.59
N LEU A 121 2.69 12.51 -7.87
CA LEU A 121 3.47 11.89 -8.93
C LEU A 121 4.88 12.48 -9.07
N ASP A 122 5.07 13.77 -8.77
CA ASP A 122 6.41 14.38 -8.76
C ASP A 122 7.29 13.76 -7.68
N GLN A 123 6.70 13.45 -6.52
CA GLN A 123 7.38 12.76 -5.45
C GLN A 123 7.76 11.34 -5.89
N LEU A 124 6.86 10.62 -6.57
CA LEU A 124 7.08 9.26 -7.08
C LEU A 124 8.15 9.24 -8.19
N ALA A 125 8.10 10.16 -9.15
CA ALA A 125 9.02 10.26 -10.28
C ALA A 125 10.49 10.26 -9.84
N GLY A 126 10.81 11.07 -8.82
CA GLY A 126 12.16 11.14 -8.26
C GLY A 126 12.58 9.92 -7.42
N LEU A 127 11.68 8.97 -7.13
CA LEU A 127 12.04 7.77 -6.36
C LEU A 127 12.79 6.74 -7.20
N TYR A 128 12.44 6.58 -8.48
CA TYR A 128 12.97 5.51 -9.31
C TYR A 128 14.50 5.52 -9.38
N ASP A 129 15.09 6.69 -9.56
CA ASP A 129 16.55 6.86 -9.70
C ASP A 129 17.29 6.67 -8.36
N ARG A 130 16.60 6.82 -7.23
CA ARG A 130 17.16 6.67 -5.88
C ARG A 130 17.03 5.25 -5.34
N MET A 131 16.02 4.50 -5.78
CA MET A 131 15.78 3.12 -5.37
C MET A 131 16.89 2.19 -5.88
N GLN A 132 17.48 1.42 -4.96
CA GLN A 132 18.49 0.41 -5.29
C GLN A 132 17.87 -0.98 -5.49
N ASN A 133 16.80 -1.29 -4.75
CA ASN A 133 16.16 -2.58 -4.80
C ASN A 133 15.35 -2.76 -6.11
N GLN A 134 15.67 -3.80 -6.88
CA GLN A 134 15.05 -4.08 -8.18
C GLN A 134 13.55 -4.35 -8.07
N ASP A 135 13.10 -5.09 -7.05
CA ASP A 135 11.68 -5.39 -6.82
C ASP A 135 10.87 -4.12 -6.52
N MET A 136 11.48 -3.16 -5.82
CA MET A 136 10.87 -1.85 -5.56
C MET A 136 10.79 -0.99 -6.82
N LYS A 137 11.83 -1.01 -7.67
CA LYS A 137 11.79 -0.33 -8.98
C LYS A 137 10.71 -0.92 -9.88
N GLU A 138 10.57 -2.23 -9.91
CA GLU A 138 9.48 -2.92 -10.61
C GLU A 138 8.11 -2.50 -10.07
N GLN A 139 7.94 -2.48 -8.75
CA GLN A 139 6.69 -2.04 -8.16
C GLN A 139 6.36 -0.59 -8.54
N LEU A 140 7.36 0.29 -8.63
CA LEU A 140 7.18 1.67 -9.05
C LEU A 140 6.81 1.77 -10.55
N ILE A 141 7.40 0.95 -11.41
CA ILE A 141 7.00 0.81 -12.82
C ILE A 141 5.52 0.41 -12.91
N PHE A 142 5.11 -0.59 -12.11
CA PHE A 142 3.70 -0.99 -12.05
C PHE A 142 2.81 0.15 -11.56
N VAL A 143 3.22 0.88 -10.51
CA VAL A 143 2.47 2.06 -10.06
C VAL A 143 2.30 3.07 -11.19
N TYR A 144 3.34 3.41 -11.95
CA TYR A 144 3.20 4.31 -13.09
C TYR A 144 2.23 3.80 -14.17
N SER A 145 2.15 2.49 -14.40
CA SER A 145 1.23 1.92 -15.39
C SER A 145 -0.25 2.01 -14.97
N GLN A 146 -0.52 2.08 -13.66
CA GLN A 146 -1.87 2.25 -13.13
C GLN A 146 -2.33 3.71 -13.08
N ARG A 147 -1.44 4.66 -13.44
CA ARG A 147 -1.70 6.10 -13.36
C ARG A 147 -2.16 6.63 -14.71
N HIS A 148 -3.13 7.55 -14.70
CA HIS A 148 -3.71 8.12 -15.91
C HIS A 148 -3.03 9.43 -16.34
N GLU A 149 -2.19 10.02 -15.49
CA GLU A 149 -1.52 11.27 -15.80
C GLU A 149 -0.45 11.11 -16.89
N ALA A 150 -0.36 12.08 -17.80
CA ALA A 150 0.63 12.09 -18.87
C ALA A 150 2.07 11.94 -18.36
N ALA A 151 2.39 12.54 -17.20
CA ALA A 151 3.70 12.46 -16.57
C ALA A 151 4.07 11.05 -16.09
N ALA A 152 3.10 10.16 -15.81
CA ALA A 152 3.38 8.78 -15.44
C ALA A 152 3.82 7.98 -16.67
N LEU A 153 3.18 8.22 -17.82
CA LEU A 153 3.64 7.69 -19.10
C LEU A 153 5.04 8.20 -19.45
N ASP A 154 5.33 9.48 -19.19
CA ASP A 154 6.66 10.04 -19.43
C ASP A 154 7.74 9.30 -18.64
N GLN A 155 7.45 8.86 -17.40
CA GLN A 155 8.35 8.01 -16.63
C GLN A 155 8.54 6.62 -17.27
N LEU A 156 7.46 5.97 -17.72
CA LEU A 156 7.55 4.68 -18.42
C LEU A 156 8.38 4.79 -19.71
N ILE A 157 8.18 5.86 -20.50
CA ILE A 157 8.95 6.16 -21.70
C ILE A 157 10.43 6.34 -21.36
N ARG A 158 10.74 7.15 -20.34
CA ARG A 158 12.12 7.38 -19.88
C ARG A 158 12.78 6.06 -19.51
N ILE A 159 12.15 5.25 -18.67
CA ILE A 159 12.67 3.95 -18.22
C ILE A 159 12.90 3.02 -19.41
N ALA A 160 11.94 2.90 -20.33
CA ALA A 160 12.08 2.09 -21.53
C ALA A 160 13.27 2.50 -22.42
N LYS A 161 13.61 3.81 -22.46
CA LYS A 161 14.72 4.35 -23.25
C LYS A 161 16.07 4.28 -22.54
N THR A 162 16.14 4.50 -21.21
CA THR A 162 17.42 4.76 -20.53
C THR A 162 17.84 3.70 -19.50
N GLU A 163 16.94 2.85 -19.00
CA GLU A 163 17.26 1.90 -17.93
C GLU A 163 18.28 0.84 -18.38
N GLN A 164 19.35 0.67 -17.63
CA GLN A 164 20.43 -0.26 -17.95
C GLN A 164 20.06 -1.71 -17.60
N ASP A 165 19.23 -1.89 -16.57
CA ASP A 165 18.67 -3.20 -16.24
C ASP A 165 17.67 -3.65 -17.31
N LYS A 166 17.99 -4.76 -17.98
CA LYS A 166 17.19 -5.28 -19.09
C LYS A 166 15.80 -5.74 -18.66
N GLU A 167 15.65 -6.28 -17.45
CA GLU A 167 14.37 -6.78 -16.97
C GLU A 167 13.43 -5.62 -16.60
N LEU A 168 13.95 -4.57 -15.95
CA LEU A 168 13.19 -3.35 -15.68
C LEU A 168 12.80 -2.63 -16.97
N ARG A 169 13.71 -2.55 -17.95
CA ARG A 169 13.43 -1.99 -19.27
C ARG A 169 12.30 -2.75 -19.99
N LYS A 170 12.35 -4.09 -19.99
CA LYS A 170 11.28 -4.94 -20.56
C LYS A 170 9.93 -4.69 -19.89
N LYS A 171 9.89 -4.53 -18.56
CA LYS A 171 8.63 -4.24 -17.84
C LYS A 171 8.05 -2.89 -18.23
N ALA A 172 8.88 -1.86 -18.36
CA ALA A 172 8.41 -0.56 -18.85
C ALA A 172 7.85 -0.66 -20.28
N ILE A 173 8.54 -1.37 -21.19
CA ILE A 173 8.07 -1.63 -22.55
C ILE A 173 6.73 -2.39 -22.56
N PHE A 174 6.60 -3.42 -21.72
CA PHE A 174 5.36 -4.17 -21.58
C PHE A 174 4.19 -3.25 -21.21
N TRP A 175 4.37 -2.39 -20.20
CA TRP A 175 3.33 -1.46 -19.76
C TRP A 175 3.04 -0.34 -20.76
N LEU A 176 4.04 0.12 -21.52
CA LEU A 176 3.80 1.01 -22.67
C LEU A 176 2.87 0.34 -23.69
N GLY A 177 3.04 -0.95 -23.95
CA GLY A 177 2.15 -1.72 -24.84
C GLY A 177 0.71 -1.86 -24.34
N GLN A 178 0.44 -1.64 -23.04
CA GLN A 178 -0.90 -1.61 -22.46
C GLN A 178 -1.51 -0.21 -22.43
N SER A 179 -0.72 0.83 -22.75
CA SER A 179 -1.19 2.21 -22.75
C SER A 179 -2.03 2.51 -23.99
N HIS A 180 -3.10 3.29 -23.78
CA HIS A 180 -3.94 3.80 -24.86
C HIS A 180 -3.45 5.17 -25.38
N ASP A 181 -2.40 5.73 -24.78
CA ASP A 181 -1.81 6.99 -25.22
C ASP A 181 -0.98 6.77 -26.51
N PRO A 182 -1.24 7.52 -27.60
CA PRO A 182 -0.56 7.33 -28.88
C PRO A 182 0.96 7.52 -28.81
N ARG A 183 1.48 8.26 -27.82
CA ARG A 183 2.92 8.43 -27.59
C ARG A 183 3.61 7.10 -27.29
N ALA A 184 2.90 6.14 -26.67
CA ALA A 184 3.46 4.83 -26.38
C ALA A 184 3.80 4.07 -27.67
N ALA A 185 2.89 4.07 -28.66
CA ALA A 185 3.14 3.43 -29.95
C ALA A 185 4.33 4.05 -30.70
N GLN A 186 4.45 5.39 -30.67
CA GLN A 186 5.58 6.10 -31.27
C GLN A 186 6.91 5.70 -30.64
N VAL A 187 6.97 5.64 -29.31
CA VAL A 187 8.20 5.23 -28.59
C VAL A 187 8.55 3.77 -28.86
N LEU A 188 7.56 2.87 -28.92
CA LEU A 188 7.80 1.47 -29.25
C LEU A 188 8.36 1.31 -30.68
N LEU A 189 7.89 2.11 -31.64
CA LEU A 189 8.42 2.13 -33.00
C LEU A 189 9.88 2.62 -33.05
N GLU A 190 10.22 3.67 -32.29
CA GLU A 190 11.60 4.16 -32.15
C GLU A 190 12.55 3.11 -31.55
N ILE A 191 12.08 2.30 -30.61
CA ILE A 191 12.91 1.24 -30.00
C ILE A 191 13.23 0.13 -31.01
N ILE A 192 12.33 -0.16 -31.95
CA ILE A 192 12.54 -1.17 -33.00
C ILE A 192 13.40 -0.60 -34.14
N ASN A 193 13.33 0.72 -34.39
CA ASN A 193 14.08 1.44 -35.42
C ASN A 193 15.04 2.47 -34.80
N PRO A 194 16.13 2.02 -34.15
CA PRO A 194 17.03 2.88 -33.39
C PRO A 194 17.86 3.84 -34.24
#